data_AF-A0A0M8ZP32-F1
#
_entry.id   AF-A0A0M8ZP32-F1
#
_cell.length_a   1.000
_cell.length_b   1.000
_cell.length_c   1.000
_cell.angle_alpha   90.00
_cell.angle_beta   90.00
_cell.angle_gamma   90.00
#
_symmetry.space_group_name_H-M   'P 1'
#
loop_
_entity.id
_entity.type
_entity.pdbx_description
1 polymer ?
#
loop_
_entity_poly.entity_id
_entity_poly.type
_entity_poly.pdbx_seq_one_letter_code
_entity_poly.pdbx_strand_id
1 'polypeptide(L)'
;MHLSKKTKVLSCLIIWRLISVFVVQTAHVPDEYWQSLEVAHRLAFGYGYLTWEWVMKIRSYTYPVLLSIMYHILTLISLDYVIILTVLPRIFQAIISAYGEYKFYKWTKNKWTLYSLCINWYWYYCATRTFYYYGMLVISPWEFFRVNVLYKIGDLYGTQHLLCLIHQRGSLDLMNLLRKEINTDNSNILFLTPCHATPLYSYLHMNVSTKILTCEPNFTNNTNYMDEADIFFANPMQWLDETYNKSNKNITIPNYVISFDHIVPKIGRFLKQYQLSSQIFYAHFPQSNYGKYIYVYKRK
;
A
#
# COMPACT_ATOMS: atom_id res chain seq x y z
N MET A 1 15.86 18.68 -33.92
CA MET A 1 15.13 17.45 -34.29
C MET A 1 13.62 17.68 -34.08
N HIS A 2 12.85 17.87 -35.15
CA HIS A 2 11.43 18.27 -35.04
C HIS A 2 10.54 17.03 -34.88
N LEU A 3 10.07 16.75 -33.67
CA LEU A 3 9.14 15.63 -33.44
C LEU A 3 7.83 15.83 -34.22
N SER A 4 7.32 14.76 -34.84
CA SER A 4 5.98 14.73 -35.44
C SER A 4 4.90 15.12 -34.42
N LYS A 5 3.84 15.80 -34.86
CA LYS A 5 2.71 16.24 -34.01
C LYS A 5 2.12 15.08 -33.18
N LYS A 6 2.12 13.86 -33.74
CA LYS A 6 1.66 12.64 -33.04
C LYS A 6 2.62 12.22 -31.92
N THR A 7 3.92 12.29 -32.16
CA THR A 7 4.95 11.97 -31.17
C THR A 7 4.98 13.01 -30.06
N LYS A 8 4.80 14.30 -30.40
CA LYS A 8 4.71 15.39 -29.41
C LYS A 8 3.58 15.16 -28.40
N VAL A 9 2.38 14.79 -28.85
CA VAL A 9 1.24 14.53 -27.95
C VAL A 9 1.54 13.38 -26.99
N LEU A 10 2.06 12.25 -27.50
CA LEU A 10 2.41 11.11 -26.65
C LEU A 10 3.51 11.48 -25.64
N SER A 11 4.55 12.20 -26.06
CA SER A 11 5.60 12.68 -25.16
C SER A 11 5.04 13.59 -24.06
N CYS A 12 4.14 14.52 -24.39
CA CYS A 12 3.50 15.37 -23.38
C CYS A 12 2.68 14.55 -22.37
N LEU A 13 1.95 13.53 -22.82
CA LEU A 13 1.17 12.66 -21.92
C LEU A 13 2.06 11.82 -21.01
N ILE A 14 3.17 11.29 -21.54
CA ILE A 14 4.16 10.56 -20.74
C ILE A 14 4.73 11.50 -19.67
N ILE A 15 5.16 12.70 -20.04
CA ILE A 15 5.68 13.68 -19.08
C ILE A 15 4.64 14.01 -18.01
N TRP A 16 3.39 14.26 -18.42
CA TRP A 16 2.28 14.54 -17.50
C TRP A 16 2.07 13.42 -16.48
N ARG A 17 2.11 12.16 -16.93
CA ARG A 17 1.96 10.99 -16.04
C ARG A 17 3.19 10.74 -15.19
N LEU A 18 4.39 10.98 -15.70
CA LEU A 18 5.61 10.89 -14.89
C LEU A 18 5.62 11.94 -13.77
N ILE A 19 5.15 13.17 -14.02
CA ILE A 19 4.98 14.17 -12.97
C ILE A 19 4.04 13.66 -11.87
N SER A 20 2.94 12.99 -12.24
CA SER A 20 2.00 12.47 -11.24
C SER A 20 2.58 11.38 -10.34
N VAL A 21 3.54 10.58 -10.83
CA VAL A 21 4.27 9.60 -10.00
C VAL A 21 4.98 10.26 -8.81
N PHE A 22 5.59 11.43 -9.03
CA PHE A 22 6.37 12.13 -7.99
C PHE A 22 5.54 13.09 -7.15
N VAL A 23 4.46 13.64 -7.73
CA VAL A 23 3.51 14.49 -6.99
C VAL A 23 2.68 13.66 -6.03
N VAL A 24 2.15 12.50 -6.46
CA VAL A 24 1.31 11.64 -5.63
C VAL A 24 2.19 10.76 -4.74
N GLN A 25 2.19 11.03 -3.44
CA GLN A 25 3.05 10.37 -2.45
C GLN A 25 2.28 9.49 -1.45
N THR A 26 0.98 9.26 -1.68
CA THR A 26 0.09 8.49 -0.80
C THR A 26 -0.29 7.14 -1.40
N ALA A 27 -0.84 6.24 -0.57
CA ALA A 27 -1.57 5.04 -0.99
C ALA A 27 -3.09 5.33 -0.96
N HIS A 28 -3.86 4.79 -1.91
CA HIS A 28 -5.32 4.91 -1.97
C HIS A 28 -5.98 3.70 -1.32
N VAL A 29 -5.49 2.50 -1.62
CA VAL A 29 -5.96 1.25 -1.00
C VAL A 29 -4.81 0.30 -0.71
N PRO A 30 -4.96 -0.57 0.31
CA PRO A 30 -3.99 -1.62 0.61
C PRO A 30 -3.63 -2.52 -0.57
N ASP A 31 -4.57 -2.77 -1.48
CA ASP A 31 -4.38 -3.62 -2.66
C ASP A 31 -3.22 -3.17 -3.55
N GLU A 32 -2.87 -1.87 -3.55
CA GLU A 32 -1.75 -1.36 -4.33
C GLU A 32 -0.44 -2.07 -4.03
N TYR A 33 -0.23 -2.52 -2.80
CA TYR A 33 0.97 -3.27 -2.41
C TYR A 33 0.67 -4.75 -2.19
N TRP A 34 -0.43 -5.13 -1.52
CA TRP A 34 -0.72 -6.53 -1.21
C TRP A 34 -1.10 -7.39 -2.41
N GLN A 35 -1.69 -6.80 -3.45
CA GLN A 35 -2.06 -7.52 -4.68
C GLN A 35 -1.04 -7.31 -5.80
N SER A 36 0.05 -6.57 -5.57
CA SER A 36 1.08 -6.35 -6.59
C SER A 36 2.50 -6.36 -6.02
N LEU A 37 2.96 -5.28 -5.36
CA LEU A 37 4.35 -5.07 -4.96
C LEU A 37 4.87 -6.15 -4.01
N GLU A 38 4.11 -6.56 -2.99
CA GLU A 38 4.50 -7.58 -2.02
C GLU A 38 4.64 -8.96 -2.68
N VAL A 39 3.70 -9.30 -3.55
CA VAL A 39 3.71 -10.58 -4.29
C VAL A 39 4.89 -10.61 -5.25
N ALA A 40 5.09 -9.52 -6.00
CA ALA A 40 6.21 -9.37 -6.93
C ALA A 40 7.57 -9.41 -6.21
N HIS A 41 7.67 -8.77 -5.04
CA HIS A 41 8.85 -8.80 -4.19
C HIS A 41 9.15 -10.23 -3.73
N ARG A 42 8.17 -10.96 -3.19
CA ARG A 42 8.39 -12.34 -2.77
C ARG A 42 8.79 -13.26 -3.93
N LEU A 43 8.17 -13.10 -5.10
CA LEU A 43 8.56 -13.84 -6.29
C LEU A 43 10.00 -13.53 -6.73
N ALA A 44 10.46 -12.29 -6.51
CA ALA A 44 11.79 -11.85 -6.91
C ALA A 44 12.90 -12.27 -5.94
N PHE A 45 12.66 -12.12 -4.65
CA PHE A 45 13.70 -12.26 -3.62
C PHE A 45 13.55 -13.53 -2.76
N GLY A 46 12.45 -14.27 -2.89
CA GLY A 46 12.22 -15.54 -2.19
C GLY A 46 11.76 -15.41 -0.74
N TYR A 47 11.68 -14.19 -0.19
CA TYR A 47 11.17 -13.91 1.15
C TYR A 47 10.04 -12.86 1.10
N GLY A 48 9.20 -12.81 2.14
CA GLY A 48 8.10 -11.85 2.24
C GLY A 48 6.78 -12.50 2.66
N TYR A 49 5.70 -11.74 2.69
CA TYR A 49 4.37 -12.21 3.11
C TYR A 49 3.44 -12.41 1.92
N LEU A 50 2.63 -13.47 1.94
CA LEU A 50 1.52 -13.66 1.00
C LEU A 50 0.21 -13.69 1.77
N THR A 51 -0.77 -12.95 1.27
CA THR A 51 -2.14 -13.03 1.80
C THR A 51 -2.76 -14.39 1.45
N TRP A 52 -3.80 -14.76 2.19
CA TRP A 52 -4.51 -16.03 2.02
C TRP A 52 -5.00 -16.23 0.56
N GLU A 53 -5.30 -15.16 -0.17
CA GLU A 53 -5.81 -15.22 -1.55
C GLU A 53 -4.76 -15.80 -2.52
N TRP A 54 -3.49 -15.46 -2.28
CA TRP A 54 -2.36 -15.98 -3.05
C TRP A 54 -2.00 -17.39 -2.61
N VAL A 55 -2.10 -17.69 -1.32
CA VAL A 55 -1.91 -19.05 -0.78
C VAL A 55 -2.94 -20.01 -1.37
N MET A 56 -4.21 -19.59 -1.44
CA MET A 56 -5.31 -20.34 -2.04
C MET A 56 -5.35 -20.28 -3.57
N LYS A 57 -4.42 -19.56 -4.20
CA LYS A 57 -4.27 -19.44 -5.66
C LYS A 57 -5.53 -18.98 -6.39
N ILE A 58 -6.34 -18.11 -5.77
CA ILE A 58 -7.56 -17.56 -6.38
C ILE A 58 -7.29 -16.32 -7.24
N ARG A 59 -6.09 -15.74 -7.13
CA ARG A 59 -5.65 -14.56 -7.90
C ARG A 59 -4.73 -14.99 -9.05
N SER A 60 -4.75 -14.21 -10.13
CA SER A 60 -3.83 -14.40 -11.25
C SER A 60 -2.50 -13.68 -11.01
N TYR A 61 -1.41 -14.40 -11.28
CA TYR A 61 -0.04 -13.92 -11.14
C TYR A 61 0.44 -13.09 -12.33
N THR A 62 -0.39 -12.85 -13.36
CA THR A 62 0.04 -12.17 -14.60
C THR A 62 0.69 -10.80 -14.34
N TYR A 63 0.08 -9.96 -13.50
CA TYR A 63 0.60 -8.64 -13.20
C TYR A 63 1.79 -8.67 -12.21
N PRO A 64 1.74 -9.39 -11.06
CA PRO A 64 2.90 -9.50 -10.17
C PRO A 64 4.14 -10.11 -10.82
N VAL A 65 4.00 -11.08 -11.74
CA VAL A 65 5.14 -11.68 -12.45
C VAL A 65 5.84 -10.65 -13.32
N LEU A 66 5.09 -9.78 -14.00
CA LEU A 66 5.67 -8.70 -14.79
C LEU A 66 6.53 -7.77 -13.92
N LEU A 67 6.03 -7.39 -12.75
CA LEU A 67 6.79 -6.57 -11.78
C LEU A 67 7.98 -7.34 -11.20
N SER A 68 7.83 -8.64 -10.93
CA SER A 68 8.91 -9.50 -10.42
C SER A 68 10.07 -9.64 -11.40
N ILE A 69 9.80 -9.68 -12.72
CA ILE A 69 10.84 -9.65 -13.76
C ILE A 69 11.63 -8.34 -13.69
N MET A 70 10.93 -7.21 -13.51
CA MET A 70 11.59 -5.91 -13.36
C MET A 70 12.51 -5.89 -12.12
N TYR A 71 12.04 -6.47 -11.00
CA TYR A 71 12.84 -6.58 -9.79
C TYR A 71 14.07 -7.48 -9.98
N HIS A 72 13.93 -8.66 -10.60
CA HIS A 72 15.07 -9.52 -10.92
C HIS A 72 16.13 -8.79 -11.76
N ILE A 73 15.70 -8.03 -12.77
CA ILE A 73 16.63 -7.22 -13.59
C ILE A 73 17.38 -6.21 -12.72
N LEU A 74 16.69 -5.54 -11.78
CA LEU A 74 17.33 -4.63 -10.84
C LEU A 74 18.32 -5.32 -9.91
N THR A 75 18.01 -6.54 -9.45
CA THR A 75 18.93 -7.32 -8.61
C THR A 75 20.17 -7.74 -9.38
N LEU A 76 20.04 -8.14 -10.66
CA LEU A 76 21.16 -8.52 -11.53
C LEU A 76 22.15 -7.36 -11.75
N ILE A 77 21.67 -6.12 -11.73
CA ILE A 77 22.51 -4.91 -11.86
C ILE A 77 22.84 -4.27 -10.50
N SER A 78 22.47 -4.91 -9.39
CA SER A 78 22.68 -4.42 -8.02
C SER A 78 22.10 -3.02 -7.75
N LEU A 79 20.92 -2.73 -8.31
CA LEU A 79 20.14 -1.50 -8.10
C LEU A 79 18.79 -1.78 -7.43
N ASP A 80 18.74 -2.74 -6.52
CA ASP A 80 17.59 -3.16 -5.73
C ASP A 80 17.28 -2.24 -4.54
N TYR A 81 17.59 -0.95 -4.65
CA TYR A 81 17.18 0.04 -3.66
C TYR A 81 15.65 0.15 -3.60
N VAL A 82 15.09 0.23 -2.39
CA VAL A 82 13.64 0.35 -2.16
C VAL A 82 12.99 1.46 -2.98
N ILE A 83 13.67 2.61 -3.13
CA ILE A 83 13.15 3.74 -3.90
C ILE A 83 12.93 3.32 -5.36
N ILE A 84 13.87 2.57 -5.94
CA ILE A 84 13.76 2.08 -7.32
C ILE A 84 12.66 1.01 -7.39
N LEU A 85 12.63 0.05 -6.46
CA LEU A 85 11.62 -1.00 -6.40
C LEU A 85 10.20 -0.45 -6.28
N THR A 86 9.99 0.65 -5.54
CA THR A 86 8.66 1.24 -5.35
C THR A 86 8.27 2.24 -6.45
N VAL A 87 9.22 2.95 -7.06
CA VAL A 87 8.96 3.95 -8.11
C VAL A 87 8.86 3.32 -9.50
N LEU A 88 9.67 2.31 -9.80
CA LEU A 88 9.73 1.72 -11.13
C LEU A 88 8.39 1.11 -11.61
N PRO A 89 7.65 0.33 -10.79
CA PRO A 89 6.31 -0.15 -11.15
C PRO A 89 5.33 1.00 -11.47
N ARG A 90 5.44 2.12 -10.75
CA ARG A 90 4.59 3.31 -10.97
C ARG A 90 4.94 4.02 -12.27
N ILE A 91 6.23 4.11 -12.60
CA ILE A 91 6.70 4.64 -13.90
C ILE A 91 6.18 3.76 -15.04
N PHE A 92 6.27 2.44 -14.89
CA PHE A 92 5.76 1.50 -15.87
C PHE A 92 4.24 1.68 -16.08
N GLN A 93 3.48 1.76 -15.00
CA GLN A 93 2.05 2.04 -15.05
C GLN A 93 1.74 3.41 -15.68
N ALA A 94 2.52 4.44 -15.37
CA ALA A 94 2.38 5.77 -15.95
C ALA A 94 2.53 5.77 -17.48
N ILE A 95 3.46 4.99 -18.00
CA ILE A 95 3.68 4.84 -19.45
C ILE A 95 2.50 4.11 -20.11
N ILE A 96 2.00 3.03 -19.49
CA ILE A 96 0.80 2.32 -19.98
C ILE A 96 -0.41 3.25 -20.01
N SER A 97 -0.65 3.99 -18.92
CA SER A 97 -1.77 4.92 -18.84
C SER A 97 -1.66 6.05 -19.85
N ALA A 98 -0.47 6.65 -20.03
CA ALA A 98 -0.22 7.65 -21.08
C ALA A 98 -0.47 7.10 -22.49
N TYR A 99 -0.10 5.84 -22.74
CA TYR A 99 -0.37 5.18 -24.01
C TYR A 99 -1.88 4.95 -24.24
N GLY A 100 -2.60 4.54 -23.20
CA GLY A 100 -4.06 4.40 -23.22
C GLY A 100 -4.76 5.72 -23.57
N GLU A 101 -4.33 6.82 -22.94
CA GLU A 101 -4.83 8.17 -23.22
C GLU A 101 -4.53 8.64 -24.65
N TYR A 102 -3.33 8.33 -25.14
CA TYR A 102 -2.98 8.62 -26.52
C TYR A 102 -3.86 7.86 -27.52
N LYS A 103 -4.19 6.59 -27.24
CA LYS A 103 -5.11 5.80 -28.05
C LYS A 103 -6.54 6.33 -27.96
N PHE A 104 -6.98 6.72 -26.76
CA PHE A 104 -8.27 7.39 -26.55
C PHE A 104 -8.36 8.68 -27.36
N TYR A 105 -7.32 9.52 -27.34
CA TYR A 105 -7.26 10.72 -28.18
C TYR A 105 -7.30 10.42 -29.68
N LYS A 106 -6.59 9.38 -30.13
CA LYS A 106 -6.65 8.93 -31.53
C LYS A 106 -8.06 8.49 -31.95
N TRP A 107 -8.79 7.88 -31.03
CA TRP A 107 -10.16 7.42 -31.26
C TRP A 107 -11.15 8.59 -31.30
N THR A 108 -11.14 9.47 -30.30
CA THR A 108 -12.09 10.59 -30.22
C THR A 108 -11.75 11.73 -31.18
N LYS A 109 -10.48 11.88 -31.55
CA LYS A 109 -9.92 13.00 -32.33
C LYS A 109 -10.23 14.39 -31.73
N ASN A 110 -10.69 14.45 -30.48
CA ASN A 110 -11.12 15.68 -29.82
C ASN A 110 -10.14 16.07 -28.72
N LYS A 111 -9.50 17.24 -28.86
CA LYS A 111 -8.53 17.74 -27.89
C LYS A 111 -9.16 18.06 -26.53
N TRP A 112 -10.40 18.53 -26.50
CA TRP A 112 -11.10 18.87 -25.26
C TRP A 112 -11.37 17.63 -24.41
N THR A 113 -11.70 16.50 -25.05
CA THR A 113 -11.88 15.23 -24.34
C THR A 113 -10.59 14.77 -23.66
N LEU A 114 -9.45 14.87 -24.37
CA LEU A 114 -8.14 14.56 -23.79
C LEU A 114 -7.77 15.52 -22.66
N TYR A 115 -8.01 16.81 -22.84
CA TYR A 115 -7.74 17.82 -21.82
C TYR A 115 -8.56 17.57 -20.55
N SER A 116 -9.86 17.29 -20.69
CA SER A 116 -10.76 16.96 -19.57
C SER A 116 -10.30 15.71 -18.83
N LEU A 117 -9.83 14.69 -19.55
CA LEU A 117 -9.27 13.48 -18.94
C LEU A 117 -7.95 13.76 -18.19
N CYS A 118 -7.07 14.59 -18.76
CA CYS A 118 -5.77 14.92 -18.16
C CYS A 118 -5.92 15.74 -16.88
N ILE A 119 -6.85 16.70 -16.86
CA ILE A 119 -7.10 17.57 -15.71
C ILE A 119 -7.99 16.93 -14.64
N ASN A 120 -8.68 15.82 -14.97
CA ASN A 120 -9.46 15.09 -13.98
C ASN A 120 -8.53 14.61 -12.86
N TRP A 121 -8.73 15.18 -11.67
CA TRP A 121 -7.82 14.95 -10.55
C TRP A 121 -7.85 13.51 -10.04
N TYR A 122 -9.03 12.87 -10.01
CA TYR A 122 -9.15 11.47 -9.63
C TYR A 122 -8.36 10.55 -10.57
N TRP A 123 -8.47 10.78 -11.89
CA TRP A 123 -7.68 10.04 -12.86
C TRP A 123 -6.18 10.35 -12.74
N TYR A 124 -5.81 11.61 -12.50
CA TYR A 124 -4.42 12.00 -12.22
C TYR A 124 -3.85 11.26 -11.00
N TYR A 125 -4.66 11.07 -9.98
CA TYR A 125 -4.34 10.38 -8.74
C TYR A 125 -4.26 8.86 -8.88
N CYS A 126 -5.14 8.23 -9.68
CA CYS A 126 -5.23 6.77 -9.82
C CYS A 126 -4.39 6.18 -10.95
N ALA A 127 -4.19 6.91 -12.05
CA ALA A 127 -3.66 6.34 -13.29
C ALA A 127 -2.24 5.74 -13.18
N THR A 128 -1.44 6.17 -12.20
CA THR A 128 -0.05 5.71 -12.02
C THR A 128 0.13 4.73 -10.87
N ARG A 129 -0.97 4.36 -10.21
CA ARG A 129 -0.98 3.38 -9.11
C ARG A 129 -1.05 1.96 -9.65
N THR A 130 -0.40 1.04 -8.95
CA THR A 130 -0.29 -0.38 -9.32
C THR A 130 -1.58 -1.16 -9.01
N PHE A 131 -2.67 -0.77 -9.66
CA PHE A 131 -3.93 -1.50 -9.56
C PHE A 131 -3.92 -2.74 -10.45
N TYR A 132 -4.30 -3.87 -9.85
CA TYR A 132 -4.70 -5.04 -10.62
C TYR A 132 -6.03 -4.73 -11.33
N TYR A 133 -6.05 -4.78 -12.66
CA TYR A 133 -7.30 -4.66 -13.41
C TYR A 133 -8.14 -5.92 -13.12
N TYR A 134 -9.11 -5.78 -12.23
CA TYR A 134 -10.16 -6.78 -12.07
C TYR A 134 -10.82 -6.93 -13.45
N GLY A 135 -10.85 -8.15 -14.00
CA GLY A 135 -11.36 -8.46 -15.34
C GLY A 135 -12.87 -8.23 -15.53
N MET A 136 -13.43 -7.23 -14.86
CA MET A 136 -14.81 -6.78 -14.98
C MET A 136 -14.89 -5.76 -16.11
N LEU A 137 -15.94 -5.88 -16.92
CA LEU A 137 -16.27 -4.88 -17.93
C LEU A 137 -16.62 -3.56 -17.23
N VAL A 138 -15.71 -2.59 -17.28
CA VAL A 138 -15.94 -1.25 -16.75
C VAL A 138 -16.55 -0.39 -17.84
N ILE A 139 -17.82 -0.02 -17.66
CA ILE A 139 -18.48 1.01 -18.48
C ILE A 139 -17.99 2.36 -17.96
N SER A 140 -16.89 2.86 -18.53
CA SER A 140 -16.18 4.03 -18.00
C SER A 140 -17.06 5.28 -17.83
N PRO A 141 -18.06 5.60 -18.69
CA PRO A 141 -18.93 6.75 -18.45
C PRO A 141 -19.83 6.58 -17.21
N TRP A 142 -20.34 5.37 -16.98
CA TRP A 142 -21.18 5.05 -15.82
C TRP A 142 -20.37 5.11 -14.52
N GLU A 143 -19.18 4.51 -14.51
CA GLU A 143 -18.31 4.54 -13.33
C GLU A 143 -17.80 5.95 -13.04
N PHE A 144 -17.48 6.73 -14.08
CA PHE A 144 -17.14 8.13 -13.90
C PHE A 144 -18.29 8.91 -13.26
N PHE A 145 -19.53 8.73 -13.74
CA PHE A 145 -20.71 9.36 -13.16
C PHE A 145 -20.96 8.89 -11.72
N ARG A 146 -20.92 7.58 -11.47
CA ARG A 146 -21.14 6.99 -10.15
C ARG A 146 -20.13 7.51 -9.13
N VAL A 147 -18.84 7.49 -9.47
CA VAL A 147 -17.74 7.92 -8.58
C VAL A 147 -17.74 9.44 -8.38
N ASN A 148 -17.79 10.22 -9.47
CA ASN A 148 -17.62 11.67 -9.36
C ASN A 148 -18.91 12.40 -8.98
N VAL A 149 -20.08 11.93 -9.44
CA VAL A 149 -21.36 12.62 -9.21
C VAL A 149 -22.13 12.02 -8.03
N LEU A 150 -22.34 10.69 -8.01
CA LEU A 150 -23.13 10.06 -6.93
C LEU A 150 -22.37 10.00 -5.61
N TYR A 151 -21.10 9.56 -5.64
CA TYR A 151 -20.25 9.47 -4.46
C TYR A 151 -19.47 10.77 -4.15
N LYS A 152 -19.58 11.79 -5.00
CA LYS A 152 -18.91 13.10 -4.83
C LYS A 152 -17.40 12.99 -4.57
N ILE A 153 -16.77 11.93 -5.06
CA ILE A 153 -15.33 11.70 -4.87
C ILE A 153 -14.53 12.78 -5.60
N GLY A 154 -15.03 13.22 -6.76
CA GLY A 154 -14.47 14.34 -7.50
C GLY A 154 -14.51 15.66 -6.72
N ASP A 155 -15.58 15.92 -5.97
CA ASP A 155 -15.69 17.14 -5.13
C ASP A 155 -14.74 17.08 -3.92
N LEU A 156 -14.65 15.92 -3.25
CA LEU A 156 -13.73 15.75 -2.11
C LEU A 156 -12.29 15.97 -2.55
N TYR A 157 -11.86 15.31 -3.61
CA TYR A 157 -10.51 15.45 -4.11
C TYR A 157 -10.26 16.77 -4.86
N GLY A 158 -11.30 17.37 -5.43
CA GLY A 158 -11.28 18.67 -6.12
C GLY A 158 -11.29 19.88 -5.19
N THR A 159 -11.71 19.73 -3.94
CA THR A 159 -11.69 20.80 -2.92
C THR A 159 -10.58 20.60 -1.90
N GLN A 160 -10.16 19.36 -1.65
CA GLN A 160 -9.15 19.02 -0.65
C GLN A 160 -7.91 18.37 -1.28
N HIS A 161 -7.38 18.97 -2.35
CA HIS A 161 -6.20 18.48 -3.10
C HIS A 161 -5.00 18.13 -2.19
N LEU A 162 -4.78 18.91 -1.13
CA LEU A 162 -3.70 18.70 -0.16
C LEU A 162 -3.85 17.39 0.64
N LEU A 163 -5.07 16.90 0.85
CA LEU A 163 -5.28 15.62 1.54
C LEU A 163 -4.71 14.45 0.74
N CYS A 164 -4.75 14.50 -0.59
CA CYS A 164 -4.16 13.45 -1.44
C CYS A 164 -2.64 13.32 -1.29
N LEU A 165 -1.96 14.30 -0.67
CA LEU A 165 -0.52 14.33 -0.50
C LEU A 165 -0.07 13.89 0.90
N ILE A 166 -0.96 13.99 1.89
CA ILE A 166 -0.60 13.87 3.32
C ILE A 166 -1.52 12.89 4.05
N HIS A 167 -2.81 12.84 3.74
CA HIS A 167 -3.76 11.96 4.40
C HIS A 167 -3.45 10.48 4.09
N GLN A 168 -3.42 9.65 5.13
CA GLN A 168 -3.07 8.21 5.09
C GLN A 168 -1.66 7.90 4.56
N ARG A 169 -0.77 8.89 4.49
CA ARG A 169 0.63 8.70 4.07
C ARG A 169 1.47 7.96 5.12
N GLY A 170 1.10 8.06 6.40
CA GLY A 170 1.93 7.60 7.52
C GLY A 170 2.35 6.13 7.47
N SER A 171 1.60 5.27 6.79
CA SER A 171 1.98 3.86 6.58
C SER A 171 3.24 3.70 5.73
N LEU A 172 3.45 4.58 4.73
CA LEU A 172 4.64 4.59 3.88
C LEU A 172 5.83 5.24 4.60
N ASP A 173 5.57 6.34 5.32
CA ASP A 173 6.60 7.05 6.09
C ASP A 173 7.13 6.17 7.25
N LEU A 174 6.25 5.35 7.84
CA LEU A 174 6.63 4.32 8.82
C LEU A 174 7.68 3.36 8.27
N MET A 175 7.49 2.82 7.07
CA MET A 175 8.46 1.87 6.50
C MET A 175 9.82 2.52 6.23
N ASN A 176 9.81 3.78 5.79
CA ASN A 176 11.05 4.54 5.62
C ASN A 176 11.77 4.78 6.95
N LEU A 177 11.03 4.96 8.05
CA LEU A 177 11.60 5.09 9.39
C LEU A 177 12.14 3.75 9.90
N LEU A 178 11.36 2.68 9.79
CA LEU A 178 11.78 1.33 10.21
C LEU A 178 13.05 0.88 9.48
N ARG A 179 13.17 1.17 8.18
CA ARG A 179 14.39 0.87 7.40
C ARG A 179 15.64 1.59 7.92
N LYS A 180 15.49 2.77 8.54
CA LYS A 180 16.61 3.51 9.13
C LYS A 180 16.93 3.05 10.56
N GLU A 181 15.92 2.61 11.31
CA GLU A 181 16.09 2.19 12.70
C GLU A 181 16.57 0.73 12.85
N ILE A 182 16.21 -0.14 11.90
CA ILE A 182 16.55 -1.56 11.93
C ILE A 182 17.89 -1.75 11.23
N ASN A 183 18.95 -1.85 12.02
CA ASN A 183 20.31 -2.14 11.54
C ASN A 183 20.67 -3.63 11.59
N THR A 184 19.80 -4.49 12.16
CA THR A 184 20.12 -5.89 12.44
C THR A 184 19.06 -6.84 11.90
N ASP A 185 19.51 -7.88 11.19
CA ASP A 185 18.66 -8.92 10.56
C ASP A 185 17.81 -9.71 11.56
N ASN A 186 18.22 -9.76 12.84
CA ASN A 186 17.52 -10.51 13.90
C ASN A 186 16.41 -9.71 14.61
N SER A 187 15.90 -8.64 14.00
CA SER A 187 14.87 -7.80 14.63
C SER A 187 13.47 -8.37 14.40
N ASN A 188 12.72 -8.56 15.48
CA ASN A 188 11.32 -8.98 15.38
C ASN A 188 10.38 -7.77 15.50
N ILE A 189 9.49 -7.60 14.52
CA ILE A 189 8.55 -6.48 14.45
C ILE A 189 7.12 -7.00 14.62
N LEU A 190 6.36 -6.39 15.52
CA LEU A 190 4.93 -6.66 15.71
C LEU A 190 4.10 -5.45 15.29
N PHE A 191 3.19 -5.64 14.34
CA PHE A 191 2.23 -4.63 13.90
C PHE A 191 0.87 -4.90 14.55
N LEU A 192 0.50 -4.04 15.50
CA LEU A 192 -0.81 -3.98 16.15
C LEU A 192 -1.68 -2.91 15.46
N THR A 193 -1.87 -3.11 14.16
CA THR A 193 -2.67 -2.25 13.28
C THR A 193 -3.72 -3.10 12.57
N PRO A 194 -4.80 -2.51 12.01
CA PRO A 194 -5.72 -3.26 11.16
C PRO A 194 -4.98 -4.06 10.10
N CYS A 195 -5.54 -5.21 9.73
CA CYS A 195 -4.91 -6.06 8.74
C CYS A 195 -4.64 -5.25 7.46
N HIS A 196 -3.49 -5.53 6.85
CA HIS A 196 -3.10 -4.90 5.60
C HIS A 196 -2.98 -3.36 5.64
N ALA A 197 -2.96 -2.71 6.81
CA ALA A 197 -2.89 -1.25 6.93
C ALA A 197 -1.57 -0.62 6.45
N THR A 198 -0.48 -1.39 6.48
CA THR A 198 0.85 -0.94 6.09
C THR A 198 1.49 -1.91 5.11
N PRO A 199 2.29 -1.44 4.14
CA PRO A 199 3.11 -2.35 3.35
C PRO A 199 4.13 -3.06 4.23
N LEU A 200 4.73 -4.15 3.74
CA LEU A 200 5.76 -4.89 4.47
C LEU A 200 7.05 -4.91 3.66
N TYR A 201 7.37 -6.05 3.06
CA TYR A 201 8.70 -6.37 2.56
C TYR A 201 9.02 -5.62 1.27
N SER A 202 8.01 -5.21 0.51
CA SER A 202 8.24 -4.38 -0.68
C SER A 202 8.76 -2.97 -0.35
N TYR A 203 8.47 -2.44 0.84
CA TYR A 203 8.93 -1.13 1.32
C TYR A 203 10.02 -1.22 2.39
N LEU A 204 10.10 -2.35 3.09
CA LEU A 204 11.14 -2.63 4.07
C LEU A 204 12.42 -3.13 3.38
N HIS A 205 12.26 -4.09 2.44
CA HIS A 205 13.32 -4.79 1.71
C HIS A 205 14.43 -5.34 2.62
N MET A 206 14.02 -5.96 3.72
CA MET A 206 14.91 -6.67 4.66
C MET A 206 14.26 -7.98 5.08
N ASN A 207 15.06 -9.03 5.24
CA ASN A 207 14.58 -10.34 5.64
C ASN A 207 14.48 -10.45 7.18
N VAL A 208 13.56 -9.68 7.76
CA VAL A 208 13.31 -9.65 9.21
C VAL A 208 11.97 -10.27 9.54
N SER A 209 11.85 -10.85 10.74
CA SER A 209 10.59 -11.47 11.16
C SER A 209 9.55 -10.40 11.49
N THR A 210 8.47 -10.35 10.69
CA THR A 210 7.33 -9.46 10.93
C THR A 210 6.08 -10.27 11.29
N LYS A 211 5.36 -9.84 12.32
CA LYS A 211 4.02 -10.34 12.67
C LYS A 211 3.01 -9.22 12.48
N ILE A 212 1.98 -9.49 11.69
CA ILE A 212 0.83 -8.61 11.49
C ILE A 212 -0.43 -9.31 12.00
N LEU A 213 -1.47 -8.56 12.33
CA LEU A 213 -2.80 -9.11 12.57
C LEU A 213 -3.41 -9.56 11.23
N THR A 214 -3.85 -10.81 11.17
CA THR A 214 -4.48 -11.40 9.99
C THR A 214 -5.99 -11.16 9.98
N CYS A 215 -6.58 -11.06 8.80
CA CYS A 215 -8.04 -10.98 8.59
C CYS A 215 -8.47 -12.00 7.55
N GLU A 216 -8.19 -13.26 7.85
CA GLU A 216 -8.57 -14.37 6.97
C GLU A 216 -10.09 -14.57 6.98
N PRO A 217 -10.70 -15.01 5.89
CA PRO A 217 -12.09 -15.40 5.88
C PRO A 217 -12.27 -16.74 6.59
N ASN A 218 -13.52 -17.05 6.95
CA ASN A 218 -13.86 -18.31 7.57
C ASN A 218 -13.72 -19.50 6.62
N PHE A 219 -12.59 -20.19 6.66
CA PHE A 219 -12.38 -21.44 5.92
C PHE A 219 -13.03 -22.65 6.59
N THR A 220 -13.42 -22.53 7.86
CA THR A 220 -13.87 -23.66 8.70
C THR A 220 -15.39 -23.79 8.82
N ASN A 221 -16.16 -23.01 8.04
CA ASN A 221 -17.63 -22.94 8.11
C ASN A 221 -18.19 -22.76 9.54
N ASN A 222 -17.41 -22.18 10.44
CA ASN A 222 -17.84 -21.90 11.81
C ASN A 222 -18.81 -20.72 11.83
N THR A 223 -20.03 -20.89 12.32
CA THR A 223 -21.04 -19.80 12.32
C THR A 223 -20.64 -18.60 13.17
N ASN A 224 -19.78 -18.80 14.17
CA ASN A 224 -19.30 -17.75 15.08
C ASN A 224 -17.84 -17.39 14.81
N TYR A 225 -17.40 -17.46 13.56
CA TYR A 225 -16.04 -17.10 13.18
C TYR A 225 -15.80 -15.59 13.36
N MET A 226 -14.71 -15.26 14.04
CA MET A 226 -14.11 -13.94 14.07
C MET A 226 -12.64 -14.07 13.67
N ASP A 227 -12.16 -13.16 12.85
CA ASP A 227 -10.75 -13.16 12.45
C ASP A 227 -9.83 -12.63 13.58
N GLU A 228 -8.53 -12.85 13.44
CA GLU A 228 -7.53 -12.48 14.45
C GLU A 228 -7.54 -10.97 14.75
N ALA A 229 -7.70 -10.13 13.73
CA ALA A 229 -7.73 -8.69 13.90
C ALA A 229 -8.99 -8.28 14.70
N ASP A 230 -10.15 -8.80 14.37
CA ASP A 230 -11.40 -8.52 15.09
C ASP A 230 -11.34 -8.97 16.56
N ILE A 231 -10.78 -10.15 16.83
CA ILE A 231 -10.55 -10.64 18.20
C ILE A 231 -9.61 -9.67 18.96
N PHE A 232 -8.52 -9.24 18.32
CA PHE A 232 -7.60 -8.28 18.92
C PHE A 232 -8.27 -6.94 19.22
N PHE A 233 -9.03 -6.37 18.28
CA PHE A 233 -9.66 -5.07 18.49
C PHE A 233 -10.79 -5.11 19.52
N ALA A 234 -11.44 -6.26 19.72
CA ALA A 234 -12.41 -6.49 20.78
C ALA A 234 -11.77 -6.45 22.18
N ASN A 235 -10.65 -7.17 22.41
CA ASN A 235 -9.91 -7.12 23.67
C ASN A 235 -8.38 -7.21 23.48
N PRO A 236 -7.70 -6.07 23.23
CA PRO A 236 -6.28 -6.05 22.88
C PRO A 236 -5.35 -6.63 23.96
N MET A 237 -5.68 -6.39 25.23
CA MET A 237 -4.84 -6.86 26.35
C MET A 237 -4.94 -8.37 26.54
N GLN A 238 -6.15 -8.91 26.47
CA GLN A 238 -6.35 -10.35 26.59
C GLN A 238 -5.65 -11.09 25.45
N TRP A 239 -5.78 -10.60 24.22
CA TRP A 239 -5.09 -11.18 23.07
C TRP A 239 -3.56 -11.16 23.24
N LEU A 240 -2.99 -10.06 23.74
CA LEU A 240 -1.56 -9.95 24.01
C LEU A 240 -1.12 -10.89 25.13
N ASP A 241 -1.93 -11.05 26.18
CA ASP A 241 -1.68 -12.00 27.25
C ASP A 241 -1.67 -13.43 26.74
N GLU A 242 -2.68 -13.83 25.97
CA GLU A 242 -2.76 -15.19 25.41
C GLU A 242 -1.62 -15.48 24.43
N THR A 243 -1.28 -14.49 23.59
CA THR A 243 -0.25 -14.64 22.55
C THR A 243 1.17 -14.60 23.09
N TYR A 244 1.43 -13.78 24.12
CA TYR A 244 2.78 -13.56 24.65
C TYR A 244 2.95 -13.97 26.13
N ASN A 245 2.04 -14.81 26.66
CA ASN A 245 2.18 -15.30 28.03
C ASN A 245 3.44 -16.15 28.20
N LYS A 246 4.07 -16.00 29.36
CA LYS A 246 5.33 -16.67 29.74
C LYS A 246 5.23 -18.20 29.88
N SER A 247 4.03 -18.78 29.80
CA SER A 247 3.84 -20.24 29.90
C SER A 247 4.34 -20.98 28.65
N ASN A 248 4.41 -20.32 27.50
CA ASN A 248 4.92 -20.90 26.26
C ASN A 248 6.40 -20.58 26.07
N LYS A 249 7.29 -21.54 26.39
CA LYS A 249 8.76 -21.39 26.38
C LYS A 249 9.38 -20.99 25.04
N ASN A 250 8.65 -21.06 23.93
CA ASN A 250 9.18 -20.82 22.58
C ASN A 250 8.80 -19.45 21.99
N ILE A 251 8.17 -18.54 22.76
CA ILE A 251 7.66 -17.27 22.21
C ILE A 251 8.69 -16.15 22.34
N THR A 252 9.20 -15.68 21.21
CA THR A 252 10.10 -14.53 21.14
C THR A 252 9.32 -13.23 21.31
N ILE A 253 9.65 -12.46 22.35
CA ILE A 253 9.10 -11.11 22.56
C ILE A 253 9.63 -10.17 21.46
N PRO A 254 8.77 -9.40 20.78
CA PRO A 254 9.19 -8.53 19.68
C PRO A 254 10.12 -7.41 20.16
N ASN A 255 11.02 -6.97 19.27
CA ASN A 255 11.92 -5.84 19.51
C ASN A 255 11.22 -4.51 19.24
N TYR A 256 10.35 -4.50 18.23
CA TYR A 256 9.59 -3.32 17.80
C TYR A 256 8.09 -3.61 17.85
N VAL A 257 7.31 -2.68 18.37
CA VAL A 257 5.85 -2.74 18.39
C VAL A 257 5.30 -1.48 17.73
N ILE A 258 4.53 -1.66 16.66
CA ILE A 258 3.86 -0.58 15.95
C ILE A 258 2.39 -0.62 16.33
N SER A 259 1.82 0.51 16.73
CA SER A 259 0.41 0.61 17.09
C SER A 259 -0.14 1.99 16.76
N PHE A 260 -1.45 2.07 16.52
CA PHE A 260 -2.14 3.35 16.46
C PHE A 260 -2.32 3.97 17.85
N ASP A 261 -2.37 5.30 17.90
CA ASP A 261 -2.57 6.13 19.09
C ASP A 261 -3.75 5.70 19.99
N HIS A 262 -4.91 5.37 19.42
CA HIS A 262 -6.10 4.98 20.18
C HIS A 262 -6.01 3.57 20.82
N ILE A 263 -5.12 2.71 20.34
CA ILE A 263 -4.91 1.36 20.90
C ILE A 263 -3.94 1.40 22.09
N VAL A 264 -3.00 2.34 22.08
CA VAL A 264 -1.92 2.47 23.07
C VAL A 264 -2.43 2.51 24.52
N PRO A 265 -3.49 3.25 24.88
CA PRO A 265 -4.04 3.23 26.24
C PRO A 265 -4.59 1.85 26.65
N LYS A 266 -5.14 1.09 25.68
CA LYS A 266 -5.66 -0.25 25.93
C LYS A 266 -4.52 -1.21 26.21
N ILE A 267 -3.40 -1.12 25.48
CA ILE A 267 -2.26 -2.04 25.59
C ILE A 267 -1.16 -1.61 26.59
N GLY A 268 -1.45 -0.65 27.47
CA GLY A 268 -0.45 0.03 28.29
C GLY A 268 0.38 -0.90 29.19
N ARG A 269 -0.18 -1.99 29.71
CA ARG A 269 0.56 -2.96 30.55
C ARG A 269 1.64 -3.67 29.75
N PHE A 270 1.36 -4.06 28.51
CA PHE A 270 2.34 -4.68 27.61
C PHE A 270 3.43 -3.70 27.18
N LEU A 271 3.08 -2.42 26.98
CA LEU A 271 4.01 -1.38 26.56
C LEU A 271 5.01 -0.92 27.64
N LYS A 272 4.85 -1.29 28.92
CA LYS A 272 5.77 -0.89 30.01
C LYS A 272 7.24 -1.28 29.76
N GLN A 273 7.47 -2.40 29.07
CA GLN A 273 8.80 -2.90 28.71
C GLN A 273 9.38 -2.26 27.44
N TYR A 274 8.65 -1.32 26.83
CA TYR A 274 9.06 -0.59 25.64
C TYR A 274 9.21 0.90 25.94
N GLN A 275 9.99 1.58 25.10
CA GLN A 275 10.13 3.03 25.03
C GLN A 275 9.58 3.52 23.70
N LEU A 276 8.92 4.68 23.71
CA LEU A 276 8.44 5.31 22.49
C LEU A 276 9.65 5.82 21.69
N SER A 277 9.86 5.28 20.49
CA SER A 277 10.95 5.68 19.58
C SER A 277 10.53 6.85 18.70
N SER A 278 9.34 6.77 18.11
CA SER A 278 8.88 7.74 17.11
C SER A 278 7.36 7.81 17.02
N GLN A 279 6.86 8.98 16.61
CA GLN A 279 5.45 9.26 16.32
C GLN A 279 5.32 9.77 14.88
N ILE A 280 4.41 9.18 14.12
CA ILE A 280 4.21 9.46 12.70
C ILE A 280 2.75 9.86 12.49
N PHE A 281 2.52 10.95 11.77
CA PHE A 281 1.17 11.35 11.38
C PHE A 281 0.63 10.40 10.31
N TYR A 282 -0.56 9.84 10.53
CA TYR A 282 -1.23 8.97 9.57
C TYR A 282 -2.37 9.68 8.85
N ALA A 283 -3.41 10.09 9.58
CA ALA A 283 -4.63 10.58 8.96
C ALA A 283 -5.29 11.70 9.78
N HIS A 284 -5.84 12.69 9.07
CA HIS A 284 -6.63 13.77 9.65
C HIS A 284 -7.97 13.24 10.22
N PHE A 285 -8.58 12.32 9.48
CA PHE A 285 -9.89 11.73 9.77
C PHE A 285 -9.75 10.20 9.75
N PRO A 286 -9.34 9.58 10.87
CA PRO A 286 -9.24 8.13 10.94
C PRO A 286 -10.62 7.47 10.92
N GLN A 287 -10.72 6.29 10.33
CA GLN A 287 -11.93 5.48 10.27
C GLN A 287 -11.80 4.24 11.16
N SER A 288 -12.88 3.84 11.83
CA SER A 288 -12.97 2.57 12.57
C SER A 288 -11.78 2.34 13.52
N ASN A 289 -10.96 1.30 13.27
CA ASN A 289 -9.80 0.87 14.05
C ASN A 289 -8.47 1.53 13.63
N TYR A 290 -8.53 2.60 12.83
CA TYR A 290 -7.36 3.42 12.50
C TYR A 290 -7.19 4.58 13.48
N GLY A 291 -5.97 5.07 13.62
CA GLY A 291 -5.61 6.19 14.50
C GLY A 291 -5.18 7.45 13.75
N LYS A 292 -5.03 8.58 14.45
CA LYS A 292 -4.45 9.79 13.83
C LYS A 292 -2.94 9.67 13.68
N TYR A 293 -2.30 9.03 14.66
CA TYR A 293 -0.87 8.81 14.68
C TYR A 293 -0.53 7.33 14.79
N ILE A 294 0.57 6.94 14.15
CA ILE A 294 1.24 5.65 14.33
C ILE A 294 2.41 5.86 15.29
N TYR A 295 2.47 5.05 16.34
CA TYR A 295 3.55 5.04 17.30
C TYR A 295 4.44 3.82 17.10
N VAL A 296 5.75 4.05 17.16
CA VAL A 296 6.78 3.02 17.10
C VAL A 296 7.40 2.89 18.47
N TYR A 297 7.26 1.72 19.07
CA TYR A 297 7.83 1.38 20.37
C TYR A 297 9.01 0.44 20.18
N LYS A 298 10.14 0.75 20.81
CA LYS A 298 11.34 -0.08 20.83
C LYS A 298 11.49 -0.71 22.22
N ARG A 299 11.87 -1.99 22.29
CA ARG A 299 12.10 -2.66 23.57
C ARG A 299 13.26 -1.98 24.31
N LYS A 300 13.11 -1.84 25.63
CA LYS A 300 14.16 -1.33 26.52
C LYS A 300 15.34 -2.29 26.60
#